data_AF-A0A1I2UED3-F1
#
_entry.id   AF-A0A1I2UED3-F1
#
_cell.length_a   1.000
_cell.length_b   1.000
_cell.length_c   1.000
_cell.angle_alpha   90.00
_cell.angle_beta   90.00
_cell.angle_gamma   90.00
#
_symmetry.space_group_name_H-M   'P 1'
#
loop_
_entity.id
_entity.type
_entity.pdbx_description
1 polymer ?
#
loop_
_entity_poly.entity_id
_entity_poly.type
_entity_poly.pdbx_seq_one_letter_code
_entity_poly.pdbx_strand_id
1 'polypeptide(L)'
;MKVPSSYDPQRRRRSKKEPLSTRQRAMAVIVFVVVVFLCMRQVYAVLGPQEFRRIFGLRQDSSVSELEKLHDPKISTERAQRMLEHHLQSKYWSKKQLRDQMCVYRDGNRFDCKDVDLALNNTEVDWKEHALYSAEQYLAHRPLSKARLYEELISEVGGGFTAEEGAYAVENVDADWKQNALEAAKEIRQESSFSDEAMIKRLTNPDLEAFTEEEARWALANLGKS
;
A
#
# COMPACT_ATOMS: atom_id res chain seq x y z
N MET A 1 58.89 -76.57 -8.82
CA MET A 1 57.44 -76.58 -9.09
C MET A 1 56.74 -77.45 -8.03
N LYS A 2 55.65 -76.91 -7.46
CA LYS A 2 54.60 -77.50 -6.59
C LYS A 2 54.87 -77.72 -5.08
N VAL A 3 53.95 -77.11 -4.30
CA VAL A 3 53.79 -76.74 -2.86
C VAL A 3 52.95 -77.86 -2.19
N PRO A 4 52.93 -78.17 -0.85
CA PRO A 4 52.48 -77.25 0.22
C PRO A 4 52.87 -77.55 1.69
N SER A 5 52.36 -76.73 2.61
CA SER A 5 51.94 -77.05 4.01
C SER A 5 52.37 -75.90 4.93
N SER A 6 51.58 -75.33 5.83
CA SER A 6 50.24 -75.63 6.32
C SER A 6 49.78 -74.34 7.04
N TYR A 7 48.48 -74.08 7.00
CA TYR A 7 47.81 -72.95 7.59
C TYR A 7 47.50 -73.28 9.07
N ASP A 8 47.99 -72.48 10.02
CA ASP A 8 47.57 -72.53 11.44
C ASP A 8 46.68 -71.31 11.78
N PRO A 9 45.37 -71.51 12.08
CA PRO A 9 44.44 -70.41 12.32
C PRO A 9 44.26 -70.13 13.81
N GLN A 10 45.06 -69.21 14.36
CA GLN A 10 44.72 -68.57 15.64
C GLN A 10 44.57 -67.04 15.52
N ARG A 11 43.29 -66.64 15.48
CA ARG A 11 42.68 -65.46 16.11
C ARG A 11 43.47 -64.14 16.05
N ARG A 12 43.14 -63.33 15.05
CA ARG A 12 42.72 -61.95 15.32
C ARG A 12 41.28 -61.78 14.88
N ARG A 13 40.35 -61.83 15.84
CA ARG A 13 38.98 -61.34 15.65
C ARG A 13 39.06 -59.86 15.27
N ARG A 14 39.14 -59.55 13.98
CA ARG A 14 38.65 -58.25 13.50
C ARG A 14 37.13 -58.32 13.69
N SER A 15 36.63 -57.55 14.65
CA SER A 15 35.20 -57.24 14.73
C SER A 15 34.75 -56.81 13.34
N LYS A 16 34.02 -57.67 12.63
CA LYS A 16 33.29 -57.26 11.44
C LYS A 16 32.27 -56.26 11.96
N LYS A 17 32.50 -54.97 11.72
CA LYS A 17 31.49 -53.94 11.98
C LYS A 17 30.24 -54.37 11.22
N GLU A 18 29.19 -54.71 11.96
CA GLU A 18 27.91 -55.08 11.37
C GLU A 18 27.40 -53.91 10.51
N PRO A 19 26.79 -54.20 9.34
CA PRO A 19 26.30 -53.15 8.47
C PRO A 19 25.19 -52.36 9.18
N LEU A 20 25.31 -51.04 9.15
CA LEU A 20 24.32 -50.12 9.73
C LEU A 20 22.91 -50.46 9.25
N SER A 21 21.98 -50.55 10.19
CA SER A 21 20.55 -50.75 9.90
C SER A 21 19.99 -49.61 9.05
N THR A 22 18.89 -49.85 8.33
CA THR A 22 18.23 -48.84 7.48
C THR A 22 17.93 -47.55 8.24
N ARG A 23 17.49 -47.65 9.51
CA ARG A 23 17.23 -46.49 10.37
C ARG A 23 18.51 -45.72 10.71
N GLN A 24 19.61 -46.40 11.01
CA GLN A 24 20.88 -45.74 11.32
C GLN A 24 21.51 -45.08 10.08
N ARG A 25 21.33 -45.66 8.88
CA ARG A 25 21.75 -45.02 7.63
C ARG A 25 20.93 -43.76 7.34
N ALA A 26 19.61 -43.83 7.53
CA ALA A 26 18.74 -42.66 7.38
C ALA A 26 19.11 -41.54 8.38
N MET A 27 19.33 -41.88 9.65
CA MET A 27 19.80 -40.91 10.65
C MET A 27 21.17 -40.33 10.30
N ALA A 28 22.10 -41.13 9.80
CA ALA A 28 23.41 -40.64 9.37
C ALA A 28 23.30 -39.65 8.20
N VAL A 29 22.41 -39.91 7.24
CA VAL A 29 22.13 -38.99 6.12
C VAL A 29 21.48 -37.71 6.64
N ILE A 30 20.49 -37.80 7.53
CA ILE A 30 19.83 -36.63 8.12
C ILE A 30 20.84 -35.77 8.88
N VAL A 31 21.66 -36.39 9.74
CA VAL A 31 22.71 -35.68 10.48
C VAL A 31 23.70 -35.01 9.53
N PHE A 32 24.11 -35.70 8.46
CA PHE A 32 25.00 -35.14 7.45
C PHE A 32 24.36 -33.92 6.75
N VAL A 33 23.09 -34.02 6.34
CA VAL A 33 22.36 -32.91 5.70
C VAL A 33 22.21 -31.72 6.66
N VAL A 34 21.89 -31.97 7.93
CA VAL A 34 21.77 -30.91 8.94
C VAL A 34 23.12 -30.24 9.19
N VAL A 35 24.21 -30.99 9.28
CA VAL A 35 25.55 -30.42 9.46
C VAL A 35 25.95 -29.56 8.25
N VAL A 36 25.73 -30.06 7.03
CA VAL A 36 25.99 -29.29 5.81
C VAL A 36 25.15 -28.01 5.78
N PHE A 37 23.86 -28.09 6.14
CA PHE A 37 22.99 -26.93 6.20
C PHE A 37 23.46 -25.88 7.23
N LEU A 38 23.86 -26.31 8.42
CA LEU A 38 24.39 -25.42 9.46
C LEU A 38 25.71 -24.76 9.02
N CYS A 39 26.60 -25.49 8.36
CA CYS A 39 27.82 -24.93 7.78
C CYS A 39 27.51 -23.91 6.69
N MET A 40 26.61 -24.23 5.76
CA MET A 40 26.21 -23.31 4.68
C MET A 40 25.56 -22.05 5.23
N ARG A 41 24.77 -22.15 6.31
CA ARG A 41 24.18 -21.00 7.01
C ARG A 41 25.23 -20.08 7.62
N GLN A 42 26.27 -20.64 8.25
CA GLN A 42 27.37 -19.83 8.78
C GLN A 42 28.19 -19.16 7.68
N VAL A 43 28.48 -19.88 6.59
CA VAL A 43 29.17 -19.33 5.41
C VAL A 43 28.36 -18.19 4.79
N TYR A 44 27.04 -18.33 4.67
CA TYR A 44 26.14 -17.28 4.20
C TYR A 44 26.12 -16.05 5.12
N ALA A 45 26.12 -16.26 6.45
CA ALA A 45 26.13 -15.16 7.42
C ALA A 45 27.43 -14.33 7.38
N VAL A 46 28.58 -14.97 7.09
CA VAL A 46 29.89 -14.30 7.03
C VAL A 46 30.12 -13.62 5.68
N LEU A 47 29.82 -14.30 4.57
CA LEU A 47 30.08 -13.78 3.22
C LEU A 47 29.01 -12.81 2.72
N GLY A 48 27.81 -12.89 3.28
CA GLY A 48 26.66 -12.18 2.78
C GLY A 48 26.14 -12.72 1.45
N PRO A 49 24.98 -12.22 0.98
CA PRO A 49 24.22 -12.80 -0.12
C PRO A 49 24.93 -12.78 -1.47
N GLN A 50 25.80 -11.80 -1.73
CA GLN A 50 26.40 -11.59 -3.05
C GLN A 50 27.61 -12.50 -3.27
N GLU A 51 28.53 -12.55 -2.31
CA GLU A 51 29.75 -13.37 -2.41
C GLU A 51 29.44 -14.86 -2.26
N PHE A 52 28.46 -15.23 -1.43
CA PHE A 52 27.96 -16.62 -1.37
C PHE A 52 27.48 -17.11 -2.74
N ARG A 53 26.72 -16.29 -3.47
CA ARG A 53 26.24 -16.65 -4.81
C ARG A 53 27.36 -16.86 -5.82
N ARG A 54 28.39 -16.00 -5.78
CA ARG A 54 29.58 -16.12 -6.64
C ARG A 54 30.34 -17.42 -6.38
N ILE A 55 30.64 -17.73 -5.13
CA ILE A 55 31.44 -18.89 -4.75
C ILE A 55 30.75 -20.22 -5.10
N PHE A 56 29.43 -20.29 -4.89
CA PHE A 56 28.66 -21.50 -5.17
C PHE A 56 28.10 -21.56 -6.60
N GLY A 57 28.50 -20.63 -7.49
CA GLY A 57 28.06 -20.61 -8.89
C GLY A 57 26.54 -20.58 -9.04
N LEU A 58 25.83 -20.01 -8.06
CA LEU A 58 24.39 -19.88 -8.12
C LEU A 58 24.08 -18.84 -9.19
N ARG A 59 23.53 -19.31 -10.31
CA ARG A 59 23.23 -18.49 -11.50
C ARG A 59 22.43 -17.27 -11.06
N GLN A 60 22.97 -16.08 -11.30
CA GLN A 60 22.17 -14.87 -11.33
C GLN A 60 21.16 -15.11 -12.46
N ASP A 61 19.88 -15.26 -12.11
CA ASP A 61 18.84 -15.30 -13.12
C ASP A 61 19.01 -14.05 -13.98
N SER A 62 19.53 -14.27 -15.19
CA SER A 62 19.79 -13.26 -16.22
C SER A 62 18.48 -12.58 -16.62
N SER A 63 17.36 -13.23 -16.29
CA SER A 63 16.01 -12.77 -16.58
C SER A 63 15.78 -11.36 -16.05
N VAL A 64 16.20 -11.01 -14.83
CA VAL A 64 15.87 -9.68 -14.28
C VAL A 64 16.65 -8.56 -14.97
N SER A 65 17.94 -8.76 -15.27
CA SER A 65 18.76 -7.73 -15.92
C SER A 65 18.56 -7.67 -17.45
N GLU A 66 18.06 -8.73 -18.08
CA GLU A 66 17.60 -8.71 -19.47
C GLU A 66 16.15 -8.18 -19.59
N LEU A 67 15.28 -8.40 -18.59
CA LEU A 67 13.93 -7.82 -18.53
C LEU A 67 13.97 -6.31 -18.27
N GLU A 68 14.88 -5.81 -17.43
CA GLU A 68 15.13 -4.36 -17.26
C GLU A 68 15.58 -3.70 -18.56
N LYS A 69 16.32 -4.41 -19.42
CA LYS A 69 16.71 -3.92 -20.75
C LYS A 69 15.57 -3.98 -21.78
N LEU A 70 14.53 -4.77 -21.51
CA LEU A 70 13.31 -4.84 -22.32
C LEU A 70 12.26 -3.80 -21.89
N HIS A 71 12.48 -3.10 -20.79
CA HIS A 71 11.64 -1.99 -20.36
C HIS A 71 11.82 -0.82 -21.32
N ASP A 72 10.96 -0.77 -22.33
CA ASP A 72 10.78 0.42 -23.17
C ASP A 72 9.89 1.41 -22.40
N PRO A 73 10.44 2.55 -21.92
CA PRO A 73 9.68 3.54 -21.16
C PRO A 73 8.46 4.05 -21.93
N LYS A 74 8.54 4.10 -23.28
CA LYS A 74 7.43 4.55 -24.12
C LYS A 74 6.26 3.58 -24.03
N ILE A 75 6.51 2.27 -24.16
CA ILE A 75 5.47 1.24 -24.08
C ILE A 75 4.85 1.20 -22.68
N SER A 76 5.69 1.32 -21.64
CA SER A 76 5.22 1.35 -20.25
C SER A 76 4.34 2.57 -19.98
N THR A 77 4.76 3.75 -20.43
CA THR A 77 4.01 5.00 -20.31
C THR A 77 2.67 4.94 -21.06
N GLU A 78 2.64 4.45 -22.30
CA GLU A 78 1.40 4.29 -23.07
C GLU A 78 0.41 3.32 -22.38
N ARG A 79 0.91 2.26 -21.74
CA ARG A 79 0.08 1.35 -20.96
C ARG A 79 -0.43 1.99 -19.67
N ALA A 80 0.40 2.79 -19.00
CA ALA A 80 -0.02 3.57 -17.83
C ALA A 80 -1.11 4.56 -18.23
N GLN A 81 -0.96 5.26 -19.36
CA GLN A 81 -1.95 6.20 -19.87
C GLN A 81 -3.32 5.54 -20.12
N ARG A 82 -3.36 4.36 -20.76
CA ARG A 82 -4.65 3.65 -20.94
C ARG A 82 -5.32 3.27 -19.61
N MET A 83 -4.53 2.90 -18.61
CA MET A 83 -5.07 2.60 -17.28
C MET A 83 -5.55 3.86 -16.57
N LEU A 84 -4.83 4.97 -16.72
CA LEU A 84 -5.22 6.28 -16.23
C LEU A 84 -6.58 6.69 -16.80
N GLU A 85 -6.74 6.63 -18.12
CA GLU A 85 -7.99 6.93 -18.84
C GLU A 85 -9.16 6.07 -18.34
N HIS A 86 -8.92 4.79 -18.06
CA HIS A 86 -9.94 3.91 -17.47
C HIS A 86 -10.36 4.37 -16.07
N HIS A 87 -9.43 4.73 -15.19
CA HIS A 87 -9.78 5.22 -13.85
C HIS A 87 -10.50 6.57 -13.88
N LEU A 88 -10.11 7.46 -14.80
CA LEU A 88 -10.70 8.79 -14.93
C LEU A 88 -12.19 8.76 -15.32
N GLN A 89 -12.73 7.63 -15.77
CA GLN A 89 -14.17 7.47 -16.02
C GLN A 89 -15.04 7.71 -14.78
N SER A 90 -14.49 7.57 -13.56
CA SER A 90 -15.25 7.76 -12.32
C SER A 90 -15.24 9.19 -11.75
N LYS A 91 -14.48 10.13 -12.35
CA LYS A 91 -14.45 11.59 -12.06
C LYS A 91 -14.05 12.10 -10.65
N TYR A 92 -13.81 11.25 -9.64
CA TYR A 92 -13.51 11.71 -8.26
C TYR A 92 -12.02 11.68 -7.87
N TRP A 93 -11.13 11.39 -8.80
CA TRP A 93 -9.73 11.15 -8.47
C TRP A 93 -8.90 12.43 -8.38
N SER A 94 -8.06 12.53 -7.33
CA SER A 94 -6.90 13.43 -7.36
C SER A 94 -5.72 12.81 -8.10
N LYS A 95 -4.82 13.66 -8.61
CA LYS A 95 -3.57 13.24 -9.26
C LYS A 95 -2.75 12.32 -8.35
N LYS A 96 -2.71 12.62 -7.05
CA LYS A 96 -2.01 11.84 -6.05
C LYS A 96 -2.66 10.47 -5.83
N GLN A 97 -3.99 10.41 -5.65
CA GLN A 97 -4.67 9.13 -5.46
C GLN A 97 -4.48 8.20 -6.66
N LEU A 98 -4.58 8.71 -7.89
CA LEU A 98 -4.32 7.91 -9.09
C LEU A 98 -2.89 7.41 -9.15
N ARG A 99 -1.93 8.28 -8.83
CA ARG A 99 -0.53 7.91 -8.72
C ARG A 99 -0.35 6.75 -7.75
N ASP A 100 -0.85 6.89 -6.53
CA ASP A 100 -0.70 5.90 -5.46
C ASP A 100 -1.42 4.59 -5.79
N GLN A 101 -2.55 4.65 -6.49
CA GLN A 101 -3.29 3.49 -6.96
C GLN A 101 -2.55 2.71 -8.06
N MET A 102 -1.96 3.42 -9.01
CA MET A 102 -1.37 2.83 -10.23
C MET A 102 0.09 2.43 -10.07
N CYS A 103 0.85 3.08 -9.18
CA CYS A 103 2.28 2.85 -9.05
C CYS A 103 2.64 1.76 -8.04
N VAL A 104 3.78 1.09 -8.26
CA VAL A 104 4.46 0.23 -7.27
C VAL A 104 5.93 0.53 -7.25
N TYR A 105 6.50 0.53 -6.05
CA TYR A 105 7.91 0.85 -5.86
C TYR A 105 8.89 -0.26 -6.26
N ARG A 106 8.47 -1.55 -6.40
CA ARG A 106 9.40 -2.59 -6.91
C ARG A 106 8.89 -3.96 -7.38
N ASP A 107 7.70 -4.47 -7.04
CA ASP A 107 7.25 -5.80 -7.53
C ASP A 107 5.72 -5.90 -7.61
N GLY A 108 5.15 -6.12 -8.81
CA GLY A 108 3.72 -6.42 -9.00
C GLY A 108 3.12 -6.03 -10.37
N ASN A 109 1.82 -6.28 -10.56
CA ASN A 109 1.01 -5.93 -11.75
C ASN A 109 0.76 -4.40 -11.92
N ARG A 110 1.56 -3.55 -11.29
CA ARG A 110 1.46 -2.09 -11.26
C ARG A 110 2.67 -1.45 -11.96
N PHE A 111 2.59 -0.15 -12.25
CA PHE A 111 3.57 0.57 -13.07
C PHE A 111 4.74 1.15 -12.25
N ASP A 112 5.90 1.37 -12.87
CA ASP A 112 6.96 2.18 -12.26
C ASP A 112 6.41 3.60 -12.01
N CYS A 113 6.69 4.15 -10.84
CA CYS A 113 6.18 5.46 -10.44
C CYS A 113 6.56 6.55 -11.46
N LYS A 114 7.74 6.47 -12.09
CA LYS A 114 8.18 7.44 -13.09
C LYS A 114 7.32 7.41 -14.34
N ASP A 115 6.89 6.24 -14.80
CA ASP A 115 6.03 6.10 -15.97
C ASP A 115 4.63 6.65 -15.68
N VAL A 116 4.11 6.40 -14.46
CA VAL A 116 2.84 6.96 -14.00
C VAL A 116 2.93 8.47 -13.89
N ASP A 117 4.02 8.99 -13.31
CA ASP A 117 4.27 10.43 -13.19
C ASP A 117 4.35 11.10 -14.57
N LEU A 118 5.00 10.47 -15.54
CA LEU A 118 5.03 10.94 -16.93
C LEU A 118 3.63 10.95 -17.56
N ALA A 119 2.86 9.87 -17.41
CA ALA A 119 1.48 9.81 -17.92
C ALA A 119 0.58 10.88 -17.30
N LEU A 120 0.66 11.07 -15.98
CA LEU A 120 -0.10 12.10 -15.25
C LEU A 120 0.36 13.54 -15.55
N ASN A 121 1.58 13.75 -16.02
CA ASN A 121 2.08 15.07 -16.43
C ASN A 121 1.70 15.42 -17.87
N ASN A 122 1.51 14.41 -18.73
CA ASN A 122 1.16 14.58 -20.13
C ASN A 122 -0.35 14.56 -20.41
N THR A 123 -1.18 14.44 -19.38
CA THR A 123 -2.64 14.42 -19.50
C THR A 123 -3.22 15.84 -19.43
N GLU A 124 -4.28 16.09 -20.18
CA GLU A 124 -5.03 17.37 -20.19
C GLU A 124 -6.18 17.37 -19.16
N VAL A 125 -6.04 16.60 -18.07
CA VAL A 125 -7.10 16.47 -17.06
C VAL A 125 -7.20 17.75 -16.25
N ASP A 126 -8.43 18.25 -16.10
CA ASP A 126 -8.74 19.34 -15.18
C ASP A 126 -8.93 18.78 -13.77
N TRP A 127 -7.86 18.82 -12.97
CA TRP A 127 -7.89 18.37 -11.59
C TRP A 127 -8.76 19.26 -10.67
N LYS A 128 -9.04 20.50 -11.08
CA LYS A 128 -9.96 21.39 -10.35
C LYS A 128 -11.42 20.95 -10.54
N GLU A 129 -11.78 20.50 -11.74
CA GLU A 129 -13.10 19.88 -11.99
C GLU A 129 -13.28 18.60 -11.16
N HIS A 130 -12.23 17.77 -11.07
CA HIS A 130 -12.24 16.57 -10.23
C HIS A 130 -12.40 16.89 -8.74
N ALA A 131 -11.72 17.93 -8.25
CA ALA A 131 -11.87 18.38 -6.87
C ALA A 131 -13.29 18.90 -6.59
N LEU A 132 -13.87 19.66 -7.53
CA LEU A 132 -15.24 20.15 -7.45
C LEU A 132 -16.24 19.00 -7.39
N TYR A 133 -16.11 18.01 -8.28
CA TYR A 133 -16.95 16.81 -8.24
C TYR A 133 -16.80 16.05 -6.92
N SER A 134 -15.57 15.89 -6.39
CA SER A 134 -15.36 15.28 -5.08
C SER A 134 -16.03 16.08 -3.96
N ALA A 135 -16.03 17.42 -4.05
CA ALA A 135 -16.67 18.28 -3.07
C ALA A 135 -18.19 18.05 -3.04
N GLU A 136 -18.82 17.95 -4.22
CA GLU A 136 -20.23 17.57 -4.36
C GLU A 136 -20.52 16.20 -3.73
N GLN A 137 -19.66 15.21 -3.97
CA GLN A 137 -19.83 13.87 -3.39
C GLN A 137 -19.73 13.88 -1.86
N TYR A 138 -18.80 14.64 -1.29
CA TYR A 138 -18.70 14.79 0.16
C TYR A 138 -19.97 15.40 0.76
N LEU A 139 -20.46 16.49 0.17
CA LEU A 139 -21.67 17.19 0.63
C LEU A 139 -22.95 16.36 0.42
N ALA A 140 -23.00 15.53 -0.61
CA ALA A 140 -24.11 14.59 -0.82
C ALA A 140 -24.13 13.45 0.21
N HIS A 141 -22.98 13.11 0.80
CA HIS A 141 -22.87 12.02 1.76
C HIS A 141 -23.06 12.47 3.21
N ARG A 142 -22.63 13.69 3.55
CA ARG A 142 -22.79 14.28 4.88
C ARG A 142 -22.72 15.81 4.83
N PRO A 143 -23.40 16.50 5.76
CA PRO A 143 -23.25 17.94 5.90
C PRO A 143 -21.86 18.30 6.40
N LEU A 144 -21.19 19.22 5.69
CA LEU A 144 -19.89 19.77 6.07
C LEU A 144 -19.93 21.30 6.04
N SER A 145 -19.15 21.90 6.92
CA SER A 145 -18.81 23.32 6.80
C SER A 145 -17.82 23.53 5.65
N LYS A 146 -17.72 24.79 5.21
CA LYS A 146 -16.73 25.20 4.20
C LYS A 146 -15.31 24.80 4.59
N ALA A 147 -14.96 24.96 5.87
CA ALA A 147 -13.63 24.64 6.38
C ALA A 147 -13.37 23.12 6.41
N ARG A 148 -14.33 22.33 6.90
CA ARG A 148 -14.19 20.86 6.93
C ARG A 148 -14.13 20.27 5.52
N LEU A 149 -14.93 20.78 4.58
CA LEU A 149 -14.88 20.33 3.20
C LEU A 149 -13.49 20.57 2.58
N TYR A 150 -12.90 21.75 2.80
CA TYR A 150 -11.54 22.05 2.36
C TYR A 150 -10.53 21.06 2.93
N GLU A 151 -10.58 20.80 4.24
CA GLU A 151 -9.69 19.86 4.92
C GLU A 151 -9.82 18.43 4.39
N GLU A 152 -11.04 17.94 4.15
CA GLU A 152 -11.27 16.61 3.59
C GLU A 152 -10.69 16.48 2.17
N LEU A 153 -10.85 17.52 1.34
CA LEU A 153 -10.32 17.52 -0.03
C LEU A 153 -8.79 17.48 -0.07
N ILE A 154 -8.11 18.24 0.78
CA ILE A 154 -6.64 18.28 0.78
C ILE A 154 -6.00 17.19 1.64
N SER A 155 -6.79 16.48 2.44
CA SER A 155 -6.30 15.43 3.33
C SER A 155 -5.62 14.32 2.53
N GLU A 156 -4.40 13.96 2.96
CA GLU A 156 -3.59 12.89 2.36
C GLU A 156 -4.32 11.54 2.29
N VAL A 157 -5.19 11.27 3.26
CA VAL A 157 -6.00 10.04 3.35
C VAL A 157 -7.43 10.23 2.86
N GLY A 158 -7.86 11.49 2.68
CA GLY A 158 -9.16 11.87 2.13
C GLY A 158 -9.07 12.08 0.62
N GLY A 159 -9.20 13.32 0.17
CA GLY A 159 -9.19 13.67 -1.26
C GLY A 159 -7.80 13.70 -1.91
N GLY A 160 -6.74 14.03 -1.17
CA GLY A 160 -5.38 14.12 -1.71
C GLY A 160 -5.20 15.17 -2.82
N PHE A 161 -6.09 16.15 -2.90
CA PHE A 161 -5.97 17.28 -3.82
C PHE A 161 -4.94 18.29 -3.31
N THR A 162 -4.39 19.09 -4.22
CA THR A 162 -3.56 20.23 -3.83
C THR A 162 -4.41 21.31 -3.13
N ALA A 163 -3.75 22.19 -2.37
CA ALA A 163 -4.42 23.32 -1.73
C ALA A 163 -5.17 24.22 -2.74
N GLU A 164 -4.62 24.41 -3.94
CA GLU A 164 -5.25 25.23 -4.99
C GLU A 164 -6.51 24.55 -5.55
N GLU A 165 -6.46 23.24 -5.81
CA GLU A 165 -7.61 22.46 -6.28
C GLU A 165 -8.72 22.39 -5.22
N GLY A 166 -8.35 22.16 -3.96
CA GLY A 166 -9.29 22.15 -2.84
C GLY A 166 -9.95 23.52 -2.62
N ALA A 167 -9.18 24.61 -2.70
CA ALA A 167 -9.72 25.96 -2.59
C ALA A 167 -10.69 26.27 -3.74
N TYR A 168 -10.31 25.94 -4.97
CA TYR A 168 -11.18 26.09 -6.13
C TYR A 168 -12.50 25.33 -5.96
N ALA A 169 -12.44 24.06 -5.56
CA ALA A 169 -13.63 23.24 -5.37
C ALA A 169 -14.59 23.85 -4.34
N VAL A 170 -14.07 24.28 -3.20
CA VAL A 170 -14.86 24.88 -2.12
C VAL A 170 -15.43 26.25 -2.49
N GLU A 171 -14.79 26.99 -3.39
CA GLU A 171 -15.28 28.26 -3.91
C GLU A 171 -16.36 28.10 -4.99
N ASN A 172 -16.35 26.98 -5.72
CA ASN A 172 -17.23 26.77 -6.88
C ASN A 172 -18.34 25.73 -6.64
N VAL A 173 -18.31 25.00 -5.52
CA VAL A 173 -19.38 24.06 -5.16
C VAL A 173 -20.67 24.82 -4.83
N ASP A 174 -21.78 24.37 -5.41
CA ASP A 174 -23.10 24.90 -5.10
C ASP A 174 -23.57 24.34 -3.75
N ALA A 175 -23.36 25.11 -2.69
CA ALA A 175 -23.64 24.70 -1.33
C ALA A 175 -24.32 25.80 -0.53
N ASP A 176 -25.43 25.45 0.14
CA ASP A 176 -26.03 26.28 1.18
C ASP A 176 -25.43 25.90 2.53
N TRP A 177 -24.42 26.65 2.96
CA TRP A 177 -23.69 26.40 4.21
C TRP A 177 -24.58 26.52 5.46
N LYS A 178 -25.64 27.34 5.40
CA LYS A 178 -26.62 27.45 6.50
C LYS A 178 -27.49 26.20 6.57
N GLN A 179 -27.89 25.65 5.43
CA GLN A 179 -28.59 24.36 5.38
C GLN A 179 -27.69 23.21 5.84
N ASN A 180 -26.43 23.17 5.41
CA ASN A 180 -25.48 22.17 5.89
C ASN A 180 -25.33 22.24 7.43
N ALA A 181 -25.24 23.44 8.00
CA ALA A 181 -25.19 23.59 9.46
C ALA A 181 -26.47 23.07 10.15
N LEU A 182 -27.64 23.29 9.55
CA LEU A 182 -28.92 22.78 10.05
C LEU A 182 -28.99 21.26 9.99
N GLU A 183 -28.59 20.65 8.87
CA GLU A 183 -28.49 19.20 8.68
C GLU A 183 -27.54 18.59 9.72
N ALA A 184 -26.32 19.14 9.86
CA ALA A 184 -25.34 18.67 10.85
C ALA A 184 -25.90 18.77 12.29
N ALA A 185 -26.56 19.86 12.61
CA ALA A 185 -27.14 20.06 13.93
C ALA A 185 -28.32 19.10 14.21
N LYS A 186 -29.08 18.68 13.17
CA LYS A 186 -30.09 17.62 13.27
C LYS A 186 -29.44 16.26 13.53
N GLU A 187 -28.38 15.91 12.79
CA GLU A 187 -27.63 14.66 12.99
C GLU A 187 -27.09 14.57 14.43
N ILE A 188 -26.39 15.60 14.89
CA ILE A 188 -25.84 15.65 16.26
C ILE A 188 -26.96 15.52 17.31
N ARG A 189 -28.13 16.12 17.08
CA ARG A 189 -29.27 16.04 18.01
C ARG A 189 -29.88 14.65 18.08
N GLN A 190 -29.80 13.85 17.03
CA GLN A 190 -30.25 12.45 17.05
C GLN A 190 -29.32 11.59 17.91
N GLU A 191 -28.04 11.91 17.97
CA GLU A 191 -27.04 11.16 18.75
C GLU A 191 -26.99 11.59 20.22
N SER A 192 -27.30 12.85 20.53
CA SER A 192 -27.20 13.40 21.87
C SER A 192 -28.16 14.56 22.14
N SER A 193 -28.65 14.66 23.39
CA SER A 193 -29.46 15.78 23.86
C SER A 193 -28.57 16.91 24.40
N PHE A 194 -28.00 17.72 23.51
CA PHE A 194 -27.24 18.91 23.90
C PHE A 194 -28.14 20.11 24.24
N SER A 195 -27.67 20.97 25.16
CA SER A 195 -28.21 22.33 25.29
C SER A 195 -27.87 23.16 24.04
N ASP A 196 -28.58 24.27 23.84
CA ASP A 196 -28.30 25.16 22.71
C ASP A 196 -26.86 25.69 22.75
N GLU A 197 -26.33 26.05 23.92
CA GLU A 197 -24.93 26.49 24.04
C GLU A 197 -23.93 25.38 23.71
N ALA A 198 -24.22 24.14 24.13
CA ALA A 198 -23.37 23.00 23.81
C ALA A 198 -23.42 22.66 22.32
N MET A 199 -24.58 22.80 21.67
CA MET A 199 -24.73 22.61 20.23
C MET A 199 -23.94 23.66 19.44
N ILE A 200 -24.04 24.95 19.81
CA ILE A 200 -23.22 26.01 19.19
C ILE A 200 -21.74 25.69 19.33
N LYS A 201 -21.28 25.37 20.55
CA LYS A 201 -19.87 25.03 20.80
C LYS A 201 -19.41 23.84 19.97
N ARG A 202 -20.28 22.84 19.75
CA ARG A 202 -19.95 21.68 18.90
C ARG A 202 -19.83 22.10 17.44
N LEU A 203 -20.83 22.82 16.91
CA LEU A 203 -20.88 23.26 15.52
C LEU A 203 -19.73 24.21 15.15
N THR A 204 -19.30 25.07 16.07
CA THR A 204 -18.24 26.05 15.80
C THR A 204 -16.84 25.57 16.20
N ASN A 205 -16.71 24.37 16.78
CA ASN A 205 -15.41 23.84 17.16
C ASN A 205 -14.58 23.55 15.88
N PRO A 206 -13.39 24.18 15.73
CA PRO A 206 -12.55 24.03 14.53
C PRO A 206 -12.09 22.60 14.26
N ASP A 207 -11.87 21.80 15.30
CA ASP A 207 -11.39 20.42 15.18
C ASP A 207 -12.53 19.41 14.89
N LEU A 208 -13.78 19.90 14.84
CA LEU A 208 -14.97 19.06 14.73
C LEU A 208 -15.79 19.46 13.50
N GLU A 209 -16.73 20.39 13.64
CA GLU A 209 -17.66 20.76 12.57
C GLU A 209 -17.26 22.06 11.86
N ALA A 210 -16.55 22.96 12.55
CA ALA A 210 -15.99 24.21 12.03
C ALA A 210 -16.95 25.10 11.21
N PHE A 211 -18.25 25.10 11.53
CA PHE A 211 -19.19 26.09 11.01
C PHE A 211 -18.90 27.47 11.59
N THR A 212 -19.27 28.51 10.86
CA THR A 212 -19.23 29.86 11.41
C THR A 212 -20.28 30.02 12.52
N GLU A 213 -20.03 30.98 13.42
CA GLU A 213 -20.98 31.33 14.48
C GLU A 213 -22.35 31.73 13.91
N GLU A 214 -22.37 32.40 12.76
CA GLU A 214 -23.61 32.80 12.07
C GLU A 214 -24.41 31.57 11.58
N GLU A 215 -23.75 30.64 10.88
CA GLU A 215 -24.37 29.41 10.38
C GLU A 215 -24.89 28.54 11.53
N ALA A 216 -24.10 28.36 12.59
CA ALA A 216 -24.49 27.59 13.76
C ALA A 216 -25.73 28.19 14.45
N ARG A 217 -25.74 29.51 14.68
CA ARG A 217 -26.90 30.19 15.29
C ARG A 217 -28.13 30.12 14.41
N TRP A 218 -27.95 30.27 13.09
CA TRP A 218 -29.05 30.11 12.14
C TRP A 218 -29.61 28.69 12.16
N ALA A 219 -28.76 27.66 12.22
CA ALA A 219 -29.16 26.27 12.32
C ALA A 219 -30.03 26.01 13.56
N LEU A 220 -29.59 26.44 14.75
CA LEU A 220 -30.37 26.25 15.97
C LEU A 220 -31.73 26.94 15.92
N ALA A 221 -31.79 28.16 15.37
CA ALA A 221 -33.03 28.92 15.24
C ALA A 221 -34.06 28.25 14.30
N ASN A 222 -33.64 27.28 13.50
CA ASN A 222 -34.48 26.55 12.56
C ASN A 222 -34.64 25.06 12.88
N LEU A 223 -34.00 24.55 13.94
CA LEU A 223 -33.94 23.12 14.24
C LEU A 223 -35.27 22.49 14.70
N GLY A 224 -36.21 23.32 15.16
CA GLY A 224 -37.57 22.90 15.56
C GLY A 224 -38.66 23.30 14.57
N LYS A 225 -38.29 23.80 13.38
CA LYS A 225 -39.22 24.17 12.31
C LYS A 225 -39.16 23.10 11.24
N SER A 226 -40.09 22.14 11.29
CA SER A 226 -40.27 21.10 10.28
C SER A 226 -41.75 21.01 9.90
#